data_AF-A0A383A8H3-F1
#
_entry.id   AF-A0A383A8H3-F1
#
_cell.length_a   1.000
_cell.length_b   1.000
_cell.length_c   1.000
_cell.angle_alpha   90.00
_cell.angle_beta   90.00
_cell.angle_gamma   90.00
#
_symmetry.space_group_name_H-M   'P 1'
#
loop_
_entity.id
_entity.type
_entity.pdbx_description
1 polymer ?
#
loop_
_entity_poly.entity_id
_entity_poly.type
_entity_poly.pdbx_seq_one_letter_code
_entity_poly.pdbx_strand_id
1 'polypeptide(L)'
;MNIIIKKHLLLYKGYKLKCSIGKSGITASKMEGDLASPKGIFELGLLYYRKDRIKSLKCRIRRRIIKKNMGWCNDSRSKKYNQQIYFPFKYRAEMLYRKDKIYDIFINIKYNYRPS
;
A
#
# COMPACT_ATOMS: atom_id res chain seq x y z
N MET A 1 -9.27 6.88 11.98
CA MET A 1 -8.61 8.01 11.29
C MET A 1 -9.58 8.53 10.25
N ASN A 2 -10.03 9.80 10.34
CA ASN A 2 -11.06 10.34 9.44
C ASN A 2 -10.39 11.17 8.34
N ILE A 3 -10.27 10.59 7.16
CA ILE A 3 -9.77 11.25 5.96
C ILE A 3 -10.96 11.70 5.12
N ILE A 4 -10.96 12.96 4.71
CA ILE A 4 -11.97 13.51 3.79
C ILE A 4 -11.27 13.86 2.48
N ILE A 5 -11.85 13.43 1.35
CA ILE A 5 -11.33 13.79 0.03
C ILE A 5 -12.27 14.81 -0.63
N LYS A 6 -11.74 15.96 -1.05
CA LYS A 6 -12.50 17.01 -1.74
C LYS A 6 -11.64 17.63 -2.85
N LYS A 7 -12.12 17.62 -4.11
CA LYS A 7 -11.43 18.23 -5.26
C LYS A 7 -9.93 17.83 -5.34
N HIS A 8 -9.61 16.54 -5.28
CA HIS A 8 -8.22 16.01 -5.27
C HIS A 8 -7.35 16.45 -4.08
N LEU A 9 -7.97 16.88 -2.98
CA LEU A 9 -7.30 17.17 -1.72
C LEU A 9 -7.72 16.16 -0.65
N LEU A 10 -6.73 15.61 0.04
CA LEU A 10 -6.85 14.81 1.24
C LEU A 10 -6.79 15.75 2.45
N LEU A 11 -7.87 15.78 3.22
CA LEU A 11 -8.02 16.58 4.44
C LEU A 11 -7.92 15.66 5.67
N TYR A 12 -6.99 15.96 6.57
CA TYR A 12 -6.82 15.22 7.82
C TYR A 12 -6.21 16.12 8.90
N LYS A 13 -6.87 16.30 10.04
CA LYS A 13 -6.37 17.09 11.19
C LYS A 13 -5.78 18.46 10.80
N GLY A 14 -6.46 19.20 9.93
CA GLY A 14 -6.01 20.50 9.41
C GLY A 14 -5.01 20.44 8.26
N TYR A 15 -4.39 19.29 7.98
CA TYR A 15 -3.53 19.10 6.82
C TYR A 15 -4.37 19.04 5.52
N LYS A 16 -3.84 19.67 4.47
CA LYS A 16 -4.37 19.62 3.10
C LYS A 16 -3.27 19.10 2.18
N LEU A 17 -3.43 17.87 1.71
CA LEU A 17 -2.44 17.19 0.88
C LEU A 17 -3.03 16.93 -0.51
N LYS A 18 -2.22 17.09 -1.56
CA LYS A 18 -2.63 16.65 -2.91
C LYS A 18 -2.81 15.13 -2.90
N CYS A 19 -3.89 14.64 -3.50
CA CYS A 19 -4.13 13.21 -3.65
C CYS A 19 -4.78 12.88 -4.99
N SER A 20 -4.53 11.66 -5.47
CA SER A 20 -5.20 11.12 -6.65
C SER A 20 -6.34 10.19 -6.21
N ILE A 21 -7.40 10.17 -7.01
CA ILE A 21 -8.55 9.26 -6.87
C ILE A 21 -8.60 8.42 -8.14
N GLY A 22 -9.13 7.20 -8.04
CA GLY A 22 -9.41 6.37 -9.21
C GLY A 22 -10.24 7.12 -10.25
N LYS A 23 -10.01 6.81 -11.54
CA LYS A 23 -10.70 7.43 -12.68
C LYS A 23 -12.23 7.27 -12.58
N SER A 24 -12.71 6.15 -12.02
CA SER A 24 -14.13 5.86 -11.81
C SER A 24 -14.67 6.43 -10.49
N GLY A 25 -13.94 7.34 -9.85
CA GLY A 25 -14.35 8.01 -8.62
C GLY A 25 -14.19 7.14 -7.37
N ILE A 26 -15.05 7.37 -6.37
CA ILE A 26 -15.04 6.68 -5.09
C ILE A 26 -16.28 5.79 -4.98
N THR A 27 -16.11 4.50 -4.69
CA THR A 27 -17.21 3.52 -4.60
C THR A 27 -17.12 2.69 -3.32
N ALA A 28 -18.26 2.28 -2.77
CA ALA A 28 -18.29 1.27 -1.70
C ALA A 28 -18.15 -0.17 -2.26
N SER A 29 -18.52 -0.38 -3.53
CA SER A 29 -18.54 -1.68 -4.20
C SER A 29 -17.34 -1.81 -5.15
N LYS A 30 -16.13 -1.70 -4.60
CA LYS A 30 -14.88 -1.71 -5.36
C LYS A 30 -14.56 -3.13 -5.85
N MET A 31 -14.28 -3.27 -7.15
CA MET A 31 -13.85 -4.52 -7.80
C MET A 31 -12.48 -4.35 -8.44
N GLU A 32 -11.65 -5.40 -8.50
CA GLU A 32 -10.34 -5.30 -9.15
C GLU A 32 -10.50 -4.87 -10.63
N GLY A 33 -9.72 -3.87 -11.07
CA GLY A 33 -9.80 -3.34 -12.44
C GLY A 33 -10.86 -2.25 -12.70
N ASP A 34 -11.77 -1.96 -11.76
CA ASP A 34 -12.83 -0.95 -11.94
C ASP A 34 -12.37 0.52 -11.98
N LEU A 35 -11.07 0.76 -11.77
CA LEU A 35 -10.44 2.08 -11.67
C LEU A 35 -11.05 3.02 -10.61
N ALA A 36 -11.74 2.51 -9.60
CA ALA A 36 -12.32 3.32 -8.52
C ALA A 36 -11.43 3.31 -7.25
N SER A 37 -11.66 4.25 -6.33
CA SER A 37 -11.09 4.22 -4.98
C SER A 37 -12.13 3.69 -3.99
N PRO A 38 -11.79 2.74 -3.10
CA PRO A 38 -12.75 2.17 -2.17
C PRO A 38 -13.13 3.19 -1.07
N LYS A 39 -14.43 3.30 -0.79
CA LYS A 39 -14.99 4.06 0.35
C LYS A 39 -15.18 3.10 1.51
N GLY A 40 -14.64 3.44 2.68
CA GLY A 40 -14.86 2.64 3.88
C GLY A 40 -13.90 2.97 5.01
N ILE A 41 -13.98 2.16 6.07
CA ILE A 41 -13.05 2.18 7.19
C ILE A 41 -12.06 1.03 6.96
N PHE A 42 -10.79 1.35 6.80
CA PHE A 42 -9.74 0.37 6.57
C PHE A 42 -8.70 0.43 7.67
N GLU A 43 -8.21 -0.74 8.07
CA GLU A 43 -7.08 -0.84 8.98
C GLU A 43 -5.76 -0.60 8.24
N LEU A 44 -4.81 0.01 8.95
CA LEU A 44 -3.44 0.11 8.50
C LEU A 44 -2.68 -1.17 8.88
N GLY A 45 -1.95 -1.73 7.92
CA GLY A 45 -1.03 -2.84 8.09
C GLY A 45 0.36 -2.38 8.50
N LEU A 46 1.37 -3.17 8.11
CA LEU A 46 2.77 -2.85 8.35
C LEU A 46 3.24 -1.67 7.48
N LEU A 47 4.02 -0.79 8.08
CA LEU A 47 4.78 0.26 7.41
C LEU A 47 6.13 -0.32 6.94
N TYR A 48 6.34 -0.39 5.64
CA TYR A 48 7.57 -0.84 5.03
C TYR A 48 8.46 0.35 4.73
N TYR A 49 9.77 0.23 4.97
CA TYR A 49 10.71 1.30 4.66
C TYR A 49 12.12 0.79 4.33
N ARG A 50 12.86 1.57 3.54
CA ARG A 50 14.27 1.35 3.20
C ARG A 50 15.17 2.00 4.24
N LYS A 51 15.74 1.20 5.14
CA LYS A 51 16.64 1.70 6.21
C LYS A 51 17.90 2.40 5.65
N ASP A 52 18.36 1.98 4.48
CA ASP A 52 19.49 2.59 3.77
C ASP A 52 19.18 4.00 3.22
N ARG A 53 17.90 4.34 3.00
CA ARG A 53 17.46 5.65 2.48
C ARG A 53 16.81 6.52 3.55
N ILE A 54 16.14 5.91 4.52
CA ILE A 54 15.44 6.58 5.61
C ILE A 54 16.05 6.10 6.94
N LYS A 55 16.99 6.89 7.46
CA LYS A 55 17.78 6.52 8.66
C LYS A 55 16.96 6.54 9.96
N SER A 56 16.02 7.48 10.08
CA SER A 56 15.21 7.66 11.29
C SER A 56 13.74 7.79 10.91
N LEU A 57 12.95 6.81 11.34
CA LEU A 57 11.51 6.81 11.14
C LEU A 57 10.84 6.67 12.51
N LYS A 58 10.55 7.82 13.13
CA LYS A 58 9.80 7.89 14.39
C LYS A 58 8.31 7.76 14.09
N CYS A 59 7.76 6.57 14.31
CA CYS A 59 6.34 6.29 14.08
C CYS A 59 5.81 5.30 15.13
N ARG A 60 4.55 5.45 15.52
CA ARG A 60 3.84 4.50 16.41
C ARG A 60 3.33 3.25 15.67
N ILE A 61 3.33 3.27 14.33
CA ILE A 61 2.87 2.15 13.50
C ILE A 61 3.96 1.07 13.46
N ARG A 62 3.53 -0.20 13.54
CA ARG A 62 4.44 -1.34 13.37
C ARG A 62 5.13 -1.26 12.01
N ARG A 63 6.46 -1.31 12.02
CA ARG A 63 7.29 -1.10 10.83
C ARG A 63 8.16 -2.30 10.51
N ARG A 64 8.49 -2.48 9.23
CA ARG A 64 9.33 -3.55 8.70
C ARG A 64 10.37 -2.96 7.74
N ILE A 65 11.62 -3.37 7.89
CA ILE A 65 12.71 -2.99 6.99
C ILE A 65 12.58 -3.78 5.69
N ILE A 66 12.61 -3.11 4.55
CA ILE A 66 12.65 -3.73 3.23
C ILE A 66 14.07 -4.28 2.98
N LYS A 67 14.17 -5.59 2.73
CA LYS A 67 15.39 -6.31 2.38
C LYS A 67 15.41 -6.68 0.90
N LYS A 68 16.61 -6.93 0.35
CA LYS A 68 16.82 -7.24 -1.08
C LYS A 68 16.02 -8.43 -1.59
N ASN A 69 15.78 -9.45 -0.76
CA ASN A 69 15.04 -10.65 -1.12
C ASN A 69 13.54 -10.55 -0.84
N MET A 70 13.00 -9.39 -0.46
CA MET A 70 11.57 -9.23 -0.21
C MET A 70 10.80 -8.87 -1.49
N GLY A 71 9.61 -9.45 -1.62
CA GLY A 71 8.68 -9.13 -2.70
C GLY A 71 7.24 -9.02 -2.23
N TRP A 72 6.37 -8.57 -3.12
CA TRP A 72 4.92 -8.52 -2.96
C TRP A 72 4.26 -9.35 -4.04
N CYS A 73 3.52 -10.38 -3.67
CA CYS A 73 2.90 -11.27 -4.63
C CYS A 73 1.72 -10.58 -5.32
N ASN A 74 1.79 -10.51 -6.65
CA ASN A 74 0.75 -9.96 -7.52
C ASN A 74 0.15 -11.01 -8.47
N ASP A 75 0.44 -12.29 -8.22
CA ASP A 75 -0.15 -13.42 -8.96
C ASP A 75 -1.39 -13.93 -8.23
N SER A 76 -2.56 -13.83 -8.85
CA SER A 76 -3.85 -14.29 -8.30
C SER A 76 -3.92 -15.80 -8.11
N ARG A 77 -3.06 -16.57 -8.80
CA ARG A 77 -2.97 -18.04 -8.63
C ARG A 77 -2.26 -18.44 -7.34
N SER A 78 -1.61 -17.50 -6.66
CA SER A 78 -0.92 -17.79 -5.40
C SER A 78 -1.85 -17.63 -4.20
N LYS A 79 -1.78 -18.57 -3.25
CA LYS A 79 -2.39 -18.41 -1.92
C LYS A 79 -1.84 -17.20 -1.15
N LYS A 80 -0.72 -16.63 -1.59
CA LYS A 80 -0.10 -15.43 -1.04
C LYS A 80 -0.42 -14.17 -1.86
N TYR A 81 -1.43 -14.18 -2.72
CA TYR A 81 -1.85 -12.99 -3.48
C TYR A 81 -2.07 -11.79 -2.54
N ASN A 82 -1.56 -10.62 -2.95
CA ASN A 82 -1.53 -9.39 -2.16
C ASN A 82 -0.87 -9.51 -0.77
N GLN A 83 0.13 -10.39 -0.63
CA GLN A 83 0.91 -10.55 0.58
C GLN A 83 2.41 -10.43 0.32
N GLN A 84 3.14 -10.11 1.39
CA GLN A 84 4.59 -10.09 1.37
C GLN A 84 5.16 -11.52 1.25
N ILE A 85 6.15 -11.68 0.38
CA ILE A 85 6.90 -12.93 0.17
C ILE A 85 8.42 -12.69 0.26
N TYR A 86 9.19 -13.77 0.15
CA TYR A 86 10.64 -13.72 -0.02
C TYR A 86 11.03 -14.53 -1.26
N PHE A 87 12.06 -14.07 -1.96
CA PHE A 87 12.66 -14.78 -3.09
C PHE A 87 13.70 -15.82 -2.63
N PRO A 88 13.89 -16.92 -3.37
CA PRO A 88 13.20 -17.28 -4.62
C PRO A 88 11.73 -17.67 -4.39
N PHE A 89 10.85 -17.29 -5.33
CA PHE A 89 9.40 -17.50 -5.22
C PHE A 89 8.84 -18.00 -6.56
N LYS A 90 7.95 -19.00 -6.51
CA LYS A 90 7.44 -19.70 -7.70
C LYS A 90 6.51 -18.85 -8.56
N TYR A 91 5.71 -17.99 -7.93
CA TYR A 91 4.71 -17.17 -8.63
C TYR A 91 5.25 -15.78 -8.94
N ARG A 92 4.50 -15.00 -9.74
CA ARG A 92 4.86 -13.61 -10.01
C ARG A 92 4.78 -12.77 -8.73
N ALA A 93 5.82 -11.99 -8.51
CA ALA A 93 5.89 -11.05 -7.40
C ALA A 93 6.72 -9.83 -7.80
N GLU A 94 6.31 -8.67 -7.31
CA GLU A 94 7.08 -7.43 -7.45
C GLU A 94 8.18 -7.37 -6.40
N MET A 95 9.40 -6.95 -6.77
CA MET A 95 10.45 -6.72 -5.79
C MET A 95 10.18 -5.45 -4.97
N LEU A 96 10.26 -5.57 -3.64
CA LEU A 96 10.13 -4.41 -2.76
C LEU A 96 11.41 -3.57 -2.71
N TYR A 97 12.57 -4.20 -2.89
CA TYR A 97 13.85 -3.50 -2.91
C TYR A 97 14.15 -2.93 -4.30
N ARG A 98 13.45 -1.85 -4.65
CA ARG A 98 13.58 -1.18 -5.96
C ARG A 98 14.80 -0.26 -6.04
N LYS A 99 15.27 -0.01 -7.27
CA LYS A 99 16.30 0.99 -7.57
C LYS A 99 15.71 2.41 -7.52
N ASP A 100 14.50 2.60 -8.05
CA ASP A 100 13.73 3.85 -7.90
C ASP A 100 13.26 4.07 -6.46
N LYS A 101 12.64 5.23 -6.20
CA LYS A 101 12.21 5.67 -4.85
C LYS A 101 10.76 5.32 -4.51
N ILE A 102 10.07 4.55 -5.36
CA ILE A 102 8.63 4.28 -5.20
C ILE A 102 8.35 3.55 -3.88
N TYR A 103 9.23 2.63 -3.49
CA TYR A 103 9.14 1.86 -2.23
C TYR A 103 10.21 2.24 -1.20
N ASP A 104 10.56 3.52 -1.14
CA ASP A 104 11.38 4.03 -0.02
C ASP A 104 10.63 3.93 1.30
N ILE A 105 9.33 4.23 1.26
CA ILE A 105 8.39 4.06 2.36
C ILE A 105 6.99 3.83 1.81
N PHE A 106 6.29 2.82 2.32
CA PHE A 106 4.89 2.60 2.01
C PHE A 106 4.20 1.86 3.15
N ILE A 107 2.88 1.95 3.23
CA ILE A 107 2.08 1.23 4.23
C ILE A 107 1.04 0.39 3.52
N ASN A 108 0.89 -0.86 3.97
CA ASN A 108 -0.20 -1.69 3.49
C ASN A 108 -1.52 -1.20 4.10
N ILE A 109 -2.56 -1.06 3.29
CA ILE A 109 -3.94 -0.87 3.75
C ILE A 109 -4.61 -2.23 3.70
N LYS A 110 -5.18 -2.69 4.83
CA LYS A 110 -5.74 -4.05 4.96
C LYS A 110 -6.98 -4.31 4.12
N TYR A 111 -7.45 -3.34 3.34
CA TYR A 111 -8.38 -3.57 2.24
C TYR A 111 -7.83 -4.60 1.24
N ASN A 112 -6.52 -4.54 0.95
CA ASN A 112 -5.89 -5.41 -0.06
C ASN A 112 -5.58 -6.82 0.44
N TYR A 113 -5.71 -7.12 1.75
CA TYR A 113 -5.23 -8.38 2.34
C TYR A 113 -6.18 -9.57 2.12
N ARG A 114 -7.43 -9.30 1.76
CA ARG A 114 -8.45 -10.30 1.37
C ARG A 114 -9.31 -9.72 0.25
N PRO A 115 -8.88 -9.80 -1.01
CA PRO A 115 -9.79 -9.51 -2.11
C PRO A 115 -10.93 -10.53 -2.03
N SER A 116 -12.14 -10.03 -1.80
CA SER A 116 -13.39 -10.78 -1.92
C SER A 116 -13.74 -11.00 -3.37
#